data_AF-W5W738-F1
#
_entry.id   AF-W5W738-F1
#
_cell.length_a   1.000
_cell.length_b   1.000
_cell.length_c   1.000
_cell.angle_alpha   90.00
_cell.angle_beta   90.00
_cell.angle_gamma   90.00
#
_symmetry.space_group_name_H-M   'P 1'
#
loop_
_entity.id
_entity.type
_entity.pdbx_description
1 polymer ?
#
loop_
_entity_poly.entity_id
_entity_poly.type
_entity_poly.pdbx_seq_one_letter_code
_entity_poly.pdbx_strand_id
1 'polypeptide(L)'
;MRSSSSALPLPEYDSLALSELAVKIQCLTAHELHQLLGYEWVHKQREDFIGLLTARLKELASGVAPSGTPVVFIPEQATSPENDPDATVSRDTEGTAGPCPTL
;
A
#
# COMPACT_ATOMS: atom_id res chain seq x y z
N MET A 1 -21.96 -18.72 15.69
CA MET A 1 -22.16 -18.26 14.30
C MET A 1 -21.17 -17.16 14.02
N ARG A 2 -20.20 -17.41 13.14
CA ARG A 2 -19.17 -16.41 12.80
C ARG A 2 -19.79 -15.54 11.70
N SER A 3 -20.24 -14.33 12.07
CA SER A 3 -20.73 -13.34 11.10
C SER A 3 -19.68 -13.21 10.00
N SER A 4 -20.11 -13.34 8.75
CA SER A 4 -19.27 -13.52 7.56
C SER A 4 -18.48 -12.26 7.17
N SER A 5 -17.68 -11.70 8.09
CA SER A 5 -16.75 -10.59 7.85
C SER A 5 -15.50 -11.00 7.06
N SER A 6 -15.35 -12.29 6.74
CA SER A 6 -14.20 -12.83 6.01
C SER A 6 -14.10 -12.36 4.54
N ALA A 7 -15.15 -11.72 4.00
CA ALA A 7 -15.18 -11.24 2.61
C ALA A 7 -15.06 -9.71 2.51
N LEU A 8 -15.03 -8.98 3.62
CA LEU A 8 -14.89 -7.52 3.56
C LEU A 8 -13.41 -7.15 3.37
N PRO A 9 -13.13 -6.14 2.51
CA PRO A 9 -11.76 -5.67 2.29
C PRO A 9 -11.17 -4.96 3.52
N LEU A 10 -12.02 -4.55 4.47
CA LEU A 10 -11.60 -3.89 5.70
C LEU A 10 -11.90 -4.76 6.94
N PRO A 11 -10.88 -5.08 7.76
CA PRO A 11 -11.11 -5.69 9.07
C PRO A 11 -11.84 -4.71 9.99
N GLU A 12 -12.73 -5.25 10.80
CA GLU A 12 -13.50 -4.53 11.83
C GLU A 12 -14.32 -3.33 11.30
N TYR A 13 -14.69 -3.36 10.01
CA TYR A 13 -15.45 -2.30 9.35
C TYR A 13 -16.70 -1.83 10.12
N ASP A 14 -17.37 -2.75 10.81
CA ASP A 14 -18.56 -2.50 11.61
C ASP A 14 -18.34 -1.47 12.74
N SER A 15 -17.17 -1.55 13.35
CA SER A 15 -16.74 -0.79 14.54
C SER A 15 -15.99 0.49 14.19
N LEU A 16 -15.67 0.72 12.91
CA LEU A 16 -14.92 1.90 12.49
C LEU A 16 -15.72 3.19 12.69
N ALA A 17 -15.03 4.22 13.16
CA ALA A 17 -15.57 5.58 13.15
C ALA A 17 -15.48 6.19 11.75
N LEU A 18 -16.32 7.19 11.48
CA LEU A 18 -16.39 7.87 10.19
C LEU A 18 -15.04 8.48 9.76
N SER A 19 -14.32 9.11 10.71
CA SER A 19 -12.99 9.68 10.46
C SER A 19 -11.94 8.62 10.09
N GLU A 20 -12.03 7.43 10.68
CA GLU A 20 -11.10 6.33 10.35
C GLU A 20 -11.41 5.73 8.98
N LEU A 21 -12.71 5.62 8.65
CA LEU A 21 -13.13 5.19 7.32
C LEU A 21 -12.57 6.12 6.24
N ALA A 22 -12.65 7.44 6.45
CA ALA A 22 -12.18 8.45 5.51
C ALA A 22 -10.70 8.27 5.11
N VAL A 23 -9.85 7.83 6.05
CA VAL A 23 -8.43 7.55 5.76
C VAL A 23 -8.28 6.23 5.00
N LYS A 24 -8.99 5.18 5.43
CA LYS A 24 -8.88 3.83 4.85
C LYS A 24 -9.35 3.77 3.39
N ILE A 25 -10.46 4.43 3.06
CA ILE A 25 -11.03 4.42 1.69
C ILE A 25 -10.12 5.07 0.64
N GLN A 26 -9.14 5.88 1.03
CA GLN A 26 -8.19 6.48 0.09
C GLN A 26 -7.23 5.45 -0.53
N CYS A 27 -6.94 4.38 0.22
CA CYS A 27 -6.11 3.26 -0.22
C CYS A 27 -6.89 2.15 -0.94
N LEU A 28 -8.22 2.20 -0.93
CA LEU A 28 -9.05 1.17 -1.54
C LEU A 28 -9.26 1.38 -3.03
N THR A 29 -9.44 0.27 -3.74
CA THR A 29 -9.82 0.25 -5.15
C THR A 29 -11.34 0.42 -5.33
N ALA A 30 -11.77 0.76 -6.55
CA ALA A 30 -13.19 0.90 -6.88
C ALA A 30 -13.98 -0.40 -6.61
N HIS A 31 -13.36 -1.56 -6.83
CA HIS A 31 -14.01 -2.85 -6.56
C HIS A 31 -14.26 -3.05 -5.05
N GLU A 32 -13.28 -2.76 -4.21
CA GLU A 32 -13.41 -2.87 -2.75
C GLU A 32 -14.46 -1.90 -2.21
N LEU A 33 -14.51 -0.68 -2.74
CA LEU A 33 -15.54 0.31 -2.40
C LEU A 33 -16.95 -0.18 -2.76
N HIS A 34 -17.14 -0.83 -3.92
CA HIS A 34 -18.43 -1.43 -4.29
C HIS A 34 -18.86 -2.54 -3.33
N GLN A 35 -17.93 -3.38 -2.87
CA GLN A 35 -18.25 -4.44 -1.90
C GLN A 35 -18.71 -3.85 -0.56
N LEU A 36 -18.01 -2.81 -0.07
CA LEU A 36 -18.41 -2.11 1.15
C LEU A 36 -19.78 -1.45 1.02
N LEU A 37 -20.07 -0.86 -0.14
CA LEU A 37 -21.38 -0.25 -0.41
C LEU A 37 -22.50 -1.30 -0.32
N GLY A 38 -22.32 -2.45 -0.97
CA GLY A 38 -23.28 -3.55 -0.91
C GLY A 38 -23.52 -4.07 0.52
N TYR A 39 -22.45 -4.16 1.31
CA TYR A 39 -22.55 -4.52 2.72
C TYR A 39 -23.35 -3.48 3.52
N GLU A 40 -23.06 -2.19 3.36
CA GLU A 40 -23.79 -1.14 4.08
C GLU A 40 -25.28 -1.16 3.74
N TRP A 41 -25.66 -1.31 2.48
CA TRP A 41 -27.08 -1.40 2.08
C TRP A 41 -27.83 -2.58 2.73
N VAL A 42 -27.15 -3.71 2.97
CA VAL A 42 -27.77 -4.92 3.52
C VAL A 42 -27.77 -4.95 5.05
N HIS A 43 -26.75 -4.38 5.70
CA HIS A 43 -26.51 -4.61 7.13
C HIS A 43 -26.73 -3.40 8.04
N LYS A 44 -26.35 -2.20 7.59
CA LYS A 44 -26.21 -1.03 8.49
C LYS A 44 -26.96 0.21 8.01
N GLN A 45 -27.04 0.40 6.70
CA GLN A 45 -27.65 1.52 6.02
C GLN A 45 -27.24 2.87 6.61
N ARG A 46 -25.95 3.04 6.96
CA ARG A 46 -25.45 4.33 7.49
C ARG A 46 -25.26 5.29 6.33
N GLU A 47 -26.16 6.25 6.21
CA GLU A 47 -26.17 7.22 5.11
C GLU A 47 -24.85 7.99 5.00
N ASP A 48 -24.23 8.36 6.12
CA ASP A 48 -22.94 9.05 6.13
C ASP A 48 -21.82 8.20 5.52
N PHE A 49 -21.81 6.89 5.77
CA PHE A 49 -20.81 5.96 5.25
C PHE A 49 -21.03 5.72 3.76
N ILE A 50 -22.28 5.53 3.35
CA ILE A 50 -22.68 5.38 1.95
C ILE A 50 -22.28 6.63 1.14
N GLY A 51 -22.52 7.83 1.68
CA GLY A 51 -22.13 9.09 1.06
C GLY A 51 -20.62 9.19 0.83
N LEU A 52 -19.84 8.82 1.84
CA LEU A 52 -18.37 8.84 1.79
C LEU A 52 -17.81 7.84 0.77
N LEU A 53 -18.32 6.59 0.76
CA LEU A 53 -17.94 5.57 -0.22
C LEU A 53 -18.28 5.99 -1.66
N THR A 54 -19.47 6.57 -1.86
CA THR A 54 -19.94 7.04 -3.17
C THR A 54 -19.11 8.21 -3.69
N ALA A 55 -18.79 9.16 -2.81
CA ALA A 55 -17.92 10.28 -3.16
C ALA A 55 -16.56 9.79 -3.66
N ARG A 56 -15.96 8.82 -2.96
CA ARG A 56 -14.66 8.27 -3.34
C ARG A 56 -14.70 7.54 -4.68
N LEU A 57 -15.75 6.77 -4.95
CA LEU A 57 -15.94 6.12 -6.25
C LEU A 57 -15.99 7.13 -7.40
N LYS A 58 -16.61 8.28 -7.17
CA LYS A 58 -16.67 9.37 -8.17
C LYS A 58 -15.29 9.99 -8.42
N GLU A 59 -14.46 10.12 -7.38
CA GLU A 59 -13.07 10.59 -7.54
C GLU A 59 -12.24 9.59 -8.36
N LEU A 60 -12.35 8.30 -8.07
CA LEU A 60 -11.66 7.26 -8.84
C LEU A 60 -12.14 7.21 -10.30
N ALA A 61 -13.44 7.38 -10.53
CA ALA A 61 -14.02 7.48 -11.88
C ALA A 61 -13.54 8.73 -12.64
N SER A 62 -13.18 9.80 -11.92
CA SER A 62 -12.61 11.02 -12.50
C SER A 62 -11.11 10.91 -12.83
N GLY A 63 -10.49 9.75 -12.55
CA GLY A 63 -9.08 9.49 -12.83
C GLY A 63 -8.13 9.80 -11.66
N VAL A 64 -8.65 10.02 -10.45
CA VAL A 64 -7.80 10.11 -9.25
C VAL A 64 -7.24 8.71 -8.96
N ALA A 65 -5.92 8.57 -8.97
CA ALA A 65 -5.28 7.30 -8.64
C ALA A 65 -5.52 6.97 -7.14
N PRO A 66 -5.77 5.69 -6.78
CA PRO A 66 -5.82 5.30 -5.38
C PRO A 66 -4.44 5.55 -4.75
N SER A 67 -4.41 6.24 -3.61
CA SER A 67 -3.15 6.55 -2.93
C SER A 67 -2.61 5.37 -2.10
N GLY A 68 -3.25 4.20 -2.24
CA GLY A 68 -2.82 2.95 -1.65
C GLY A 68 -1.64 2.42 -2.44
N THR A 69 -0.43 2.84 -2.08
CA THR A 69 0.72 1.98 -2.35
C THR A 69 0.44 0.66 -1.64
N PRO A 70 0.56 -0.49 -2.33
CA PRO A 70 0.54 -1.76 -1.63
C PRO A 70 1.71 -1.69 -0.65
N VAL A 71 1.42 -1.61 0.65
CA VAL A 71 2.40 -1.98 1.67
C VAL A 71 2.65 -3.45 1.42
N VAL A 72 3.64 -3.73 0.57
CA VAL A 72 4.38 -4.97 0.67
C VAL A 72 4.94 -4.93 2.08
N PHE A 73 4.29 -5.68 2.98
CA PHE A 73 4.93 -6.14 4.20
C PHE A 73 6.13 -6.95 3.72
N ILE A 74 7.28 -6.29 3.54
CA ILE A 74 8.55 -6.98 3.57
C ILE A 74 8.65 -7.42 5.03
N PRO A 75 8.62 -8.72 5.36
CA PRO A 75 8.88 -9.13 6.72
C PRO A 75 10.25 -8.58 7.10
N GLU A 76 10.25 -7.85 8.20
CA GLU A 76 11.41 -7.36 8.93
C GLU A 76 12.51 -8.44 8.92
N GLN A 77 13.58 -8.20 8.15
CA GLN A 77 14.84 -8.92 8.32
C GLN A 77 15.45 -8.44 9.64
N ALA A 78 15.01 -9.03 10.73
CA ALA A 78 15.66 -8.89 12.02
C ALA A 78 16.98 -9.69 12.00
N THR A 79 18.10 -8.99 11.81
CA THR A 79 19.44 -9.20 12.43
C THR A 79 20.36 -8.13 11.83
N SER A 80 21.13 -7.28 12.49
CA SER A 80 21.40 -6.87 13.87
C SER A 80 22.26 -5.59 13.72
N PRO A 81 22.31 -4.68 14.71
CA PRO A 81 23.31 -3.62 14.70
C PRO A 81 24.68 -4.19 15.12
N GLU A 82 25.75 -3.58 14.59
CA GLU A 82 27.11 -3.56 15.19
C GLU A 82 28.05 -4.74 14.88
N ASN A 83 28.74 -4.67 13.73
CA ASN A 83 30.19 -4.96 13.66
C ASN A 83 30.82 -4.32 12.39
N ASP A 84 31.34 -3.11 12.55
CA ASP A 84 32.55 -2.66 11.83
C ASP A 84 33.76 -3.00 12.73
N PRO A 85 35.02 -3.11 12.25
CA PRO A 85 35.53 -3.03 10.87
C PRO A 85 36.52 -4.17 10.52
N ASP A 86 36.58 -4.64 9.28
CA ASP A 86 37.85 -5.18 8.77
C ASP A 86 38.11 -4.86 7.31
N ALA A 87 39.28 -4.30 7.13
CA ALA A 87 39.83 -3.85 5.89
C ALA A 87 40.02 -5.01 4.91
N THR A 88 39.59 -4.81 3.67
CA THR A 88 40.51 -5.05 2.56
C THR A 88 40.07 -4.27 1.32
N VAL A 89 40.82 -3.20 1.09
CA VAL A 89 40.98 -2.60 -0.22
C VAL A 89 41.59 -3.68 -1.12
N SER A 90 40.84 -4.15 -2.12
CA SER A 90 41.43 -4.75 -3.31
C SER A 90 41.30 -3.76 -4.45
N ARG A 91 42.35 -2.94 -4.58
CA ARG A 91 42.74 -2.31 -5.84
C ARG A 91 43.52 -3.37 -6.61
N ASP A 92 43.03 -3.77 -7.77
CA ASP A 92 43.86 -4.15 -8.92
C ASP A 92 42.96 -4.02 -10.16
N THR A 93 43.23 -3.03 -11.01
CA THR A 93 43.75 -3.20 -12.39
C THR A 93 42.67 -3.81 -13.30
N GLU A 94 42.39 -3.34 -14.51
CA GLU A 94 43.29 -3.20 -15.64
C GLU A 94 42.64 -2.27 -16.67
N GLY A 95 43.25 -1.11 -16.91
CA GLY A 95 42.99 -0.31 -18.10
C GLY A 95 43.98 -0.72 -19.19
N THR A 96 43.55 -1.58 -20.11
CA THR A 96 44.32 -1.95 -21.30
C THR A 96 43.61 -1.42 -22.55
N ALA A 97 44.20 -0.39 -23.15
CA ALA A 97 44.31 -0.22 -24.60
C ALA A 97 45.31 0.92 -24.89
N GLY A 98 46.53 0.57 -25.29
CA GLY A 98 47.49 1.48 -25.94
C GLY A 98 47.10 1.78 -27.41
N PRO A 99 47.96 2.38 -28.26
CA PRO A 99 49.41 2.56 -28.09
C PRO A 99 49.97 3.97 -28.44
N CYS A 100 51.26 4.15 -28.15
CA CYS A 100 52.19 5.23 -28.57
C CYS A 100 52.63 5.06 -30.06
N PRO A 101 53.55 5.86 -30.66
CA PRO A 101 54.07 7.22 -30.42
C PRO A 101 54.22 8.09 -31.73
N THR A 102 54.92 9.25 -31.58
CA THR A 102 55.77 9.98 -32.57
C THR A 102 55.18 11.24 -33.21
N LEU A 103 55.55 12.43 -32.68
CA LEU A 103 56.63 13.29 -33.22
C LEU A 103 56.98 14.42 -32.24
#